data_AF-I1HP47-F1
#
_entry.id   AF-I1HP47-F1
#
_cell.length_a   1.000
_cell.length_b   1.000
_cell.length_c   1.000
_cell.angle_alpha   90.00
_cell.angle_beta   90.00
_cell.angle_gamma   90.00
#
_symmetry.space_group_name_H-M   'P 1'
#
loop_
_entity.id
_entity.type
_entity.pdbx_description
1 polymer ?
#
loop_
_entity_poly.entity_id
_entity_poly.type
_entity_poly.pdbx_seq_one_letter_code
_entity_poly.pdbx_strand_id
1 'polypeptide(L)'
;MAAGILVDFPSMGSACFFPSLESLLRDSTSRFLAAVSAAPDPDLTNFRSLFSRVLNTYTDPPLEAVWFFSALNFHDAPDDLRPILHLLSAFASSSPSAAKPLALLAPIVSELFHSSKPRREIEALVEAVLGYISMCSSRSAGGEVNADTERLLPGFGELVKVWSVRRSKDRCPFQVLFPLVGEEARRELMKEGCSVTYLAGVVVAEAFLLRLCLKVQGAAGTPRSDLQKELRIWAVSSISVFQNKQFFGVLLNMLVNPPLPVYSLLSAEDEILVRDVLYDALVLVDYSFLNHGVEVDQADSSLLPIVVSKLVITLDAINDARSKGDQGRAMSFINVFSTSNIPSYLVRWAAHQAGSNQLGKPIASTPQAFLKWLVDLEDKGLKVFAENCSRIRERLMYDEVKNGYQSRMIHSDADLFFIDKHSGQDGMDTKGGENEEAVEMETAGNAFMTAAQSMKVMANGIRKRKDCGNEDATAVKFVKYKAEDSSVKDYFLPATNGMSSGSEVENPQSDDEMED
;
A
#
# COMPACT_ATOMS: atom_id res chain seq x y z
N MET A 1 -31.54 15.77 49.02
CA MET A 1 -31.01 14.46 49.43
C MET A 1 -30.59 13.72 48.18
N ALA A 2 -29.31 13.76 47.84
CA ALA A 2 -28.73 13.07 46.69
C ALA A 2 -27.85 11.95 47.25
N ALA A 3 -28.23 10.70 46.99
CA ALA A 3 -27.44 9.53 47.34
C ALA A 3 -26.30 9.42 46.31
N GLY A 4 -25.11 9.88 46.70
CA GLY A 4 -23.88 9.61 45.96
C GLY A 4 -23.53 8.14 46.10
N ILE A 5 -23.57 7.40 44.99
CA ILE A 5 -22.97 6.07 44.91
C ILE A 5 -21.46 6.31 44.83
N LEU A 6 -20.81 6.28 45.99
CA LEU A 6 -19.36 6.20 46.12
C LEU A 6 -18.96 4.83 45.55
N VAL A 7 -18.47 4.81 44.31
CA VAL A 7 -17.80 3.62 43.77
C VAL A 7 -16.44 3.58 44.47
N ASP A 8 -16.39 2.85 45.59
CA ASP A 8 -15.15 2.55 46.30
C ASP A 8 -14.22 1.80 45.34
N PHE A 9 -13.17 2.49 44.89
CA PHE A 9 -12.02 1.84 44.28
C PHE A 9 -11.23 1.17 45.40
N PRO A 10 -11.13 -0.17 45.46
CA PRO A 10 -10.24 -0.79 46.42
C PRO A 10 -8.81 -0.38 46.08
N SER A 11 -8.14 0.22 47.07
CA SER A 11 -6.70 0.38 47.15
C SER A 11 -6.00 -0.91 46.71
N MET A 12 -5.58 -0.96 45.44
CA MET A 12 -4.94 -2.12 44.83
C MET A 12 -3.43 -2.01 45.01
N GLY A 13 -3.00 -2.23 46.25
CA GLY A 13 -1.61 -2.55 46.61
C GLY A 13 -1.19 -3.98 46.21
N SER A 14 -1.79 -4.57 45.17
CA SER A 14 -1.45 -5.92 44.72
C SER A 14 -1.51 -6.01 43.21
N ALA A 15 -0.33 -6.02 42.60
CA ALA A 15 -0.12 -6.39 41.20
C ALA A 15 -0.39 -7.90 40.93
N CYS A 16 -1.20 -8.59 41.75
CA CYS A 16 -1.16 -10.05 41.87
C CYS A 16 -2.48 -10.77 41.53
N PHE A 17 -3.48 -10.13 40.92
CA PHE A 17 -4.77 -10.78 40.63
C PHE A 17 -5.07 -11.05 39.15
N PHE A 18 -4.11 -10.84 38.25
CA PHE A 18 -4.30 -11.19 36.83
C PHE A 18 -3.41 -12.38 36.46
N PRO A 19 -3.99 -13.53 36.10
CA PRO A 19 -3.22 -14.71 35.67
C PRO A 19 -2.50 -14.51 34.33
N SER A 20 -2.86 -13.49 33.54
CA SER A 20 -2.19 -13.12 32.28
C SER A 20 -2.46 -11.66 31.88
N LEU A 21 -1.59 -11.08 31.02
CA LEU A 21 -1.80 -9.74 30.44
C LEU A 21 -3.13 -9.62 29.68
N GLU A 22 -3.54 -10.68 29.01
CA GLU A 22 -4.82 -10.76 28.31
C GLU A 22 -6.00 -10.57 29.27
N SER A 23 -5.97 -11.27 30.42
CA SER A 23 -7.03 -11.14 31.43
C SER A 23 -7.12 -9.72 32.01
N LEU A 24 -5.96 -9.07 32.20
CA LEU A 24 -5.86 -7.69 32.64
C LEU A 24 -6.42 -6.72 31.59
N LEU A 25 -6.03 -6.87 30.33
CA LEU A 25 -6.52 -6.05 29.23
C LEU A 25 -8.03 -6.14 29.07
N ARG A 26 -8.59 -7.36 29.16
CA ARG A 26 -10.03 -7.57 29.03
C ARG A 26 -10.82 -6.91 30.17
N ASP A 27 -10.42 -7.13 31.42
CA ASP A 27 -11.06 -6.51 32.59
C ASP A 27 -10.93 -4.98 32.54
N SER A 28 -9.73 -4.47 32.24
CA SER A 28 -9.48 -3.03 32.13
C SER A 28 -10.29 -2.38 31.02
N THR A 29 -10.39 -3.02 29.85
CA THR A 29 -11.22 -2.56 28.73
C THR A 29 -12.69 -2.46 29.14
N SER A 30 -13.23 -3.51 29.77
CA SER A 30 -14.63 -3.53 30.19
C SER A 30 -14.96 -2.44 31.22
N ARG A 31 -14.08 -2.24 32.21
CA ARG A 31 -14.23 -1.21 33.24
C ARG A 31 -14.09 0.20 32.66
N PHE A 32 -13.16 0.39 31.73
CA PHE A 32 -13.01 1.66 31.00
C PHE A 32 -14.30 2.02 30.27
N LEU A 33 -14.86 1.10 29.47
CA LEU A 33 -16.08 1.33 28.71
C LEU A 33 -17.28 1.62 29.64
N ALA A 34 -17.37 0.92 30.77
CA ALA A 34 -18.39 1.19 31.78
C ALA A 34 -18.22 2.59 32.41
N ALA A 35 -16.99 2.99 32.75
CA ALA A 35 -16.70 4.28 33.35
C ALA A 35 -17.02 5.45 32.42
N VAL A 36 -16.61 5.37 31.15
CA VAL A 36 -16.90 6.40 30.11
C VAL A 36 -18.40 6.46 29.78
N SER A 37 -19.11 5.35 29.90
CA SER A 37 -20.57 5.34 29.71
C SER A 37 -21.33 5.93 30.90
N ALA A 38 -20.78 5.81 32.11
CA ALA A 38 -21.40 6.28 33.34
C ALA A 38 -21.17 7.78 33.61
N ALA A 39 -20.03 8.32 33.21
CA ALA A 39 -19.66 9.71 33.42
C ALA A 39 -18.96 10.31 32.18
N PRO A 40 -19.19 11.59 31.85
CA PRO A 40 -18.55 12.25 30.72
C PRO A 40 -17.02 12.36 30.86
N ASP A 41 -16.52 12.56 32.09
CA ASP A 41 -15.10 12.69 32.41
C ASP A 41 -14.73 11.72 33.56
N PRO A 42 -14.51 10.42 33.29
CA PRO A 42 -14.13 9.46 34.33
C PRO A 42 -12.68 9.66 34.78
N ASP A 43 -12.38 9.41 36.05
CA ASP A 43 -11.00 9.38 36.54
C ASP A 43 -10.27 8.12 36.02
N LEU A 44 -9.28 8.33 35.15
CA LEU A 44 -8.47 7.29 34.52
C LEU A 44 -7.08 7.11 35.17
N THR A 45 -6.81 7.76 36.30
CA THR A 45 -5.47 7.79 36.93
C THR A 45 -5.01 6.40 37.34
N ASN A 46 -5.91 5.58 37.88
CA ASN A 46 -5.62 4.20 38.28
C ASN A 46 -5.25 3.30 37.10
N PHE A 47 -5.93 3.45 35.95
CA PHE A 47 -5.56 2.72 34.75
C PHE A 47 -4.17 3.12 34.27
N ARG A 48 -3.84 4.42 34.32
CA ARG A 48 -2.54 4.93 33.86
C ARG A 48 -1.39 4.45 34.72
N SER A 49 -1.51 4.51 36.04
CA SER A 49 -0.45 4.02 36.94
C SER A 49 -0.20 2.53 36.73
N LEU A 50 -1.27 1.75 36.55
CA LEU A 50 -1.19 0.32 36.29
C LEU A 50 -0.53 0.00 34.94
N PHE A 51 -1.00 0.61 33.85
CA PHE A 51 -0.46 0.34 32.51
C PHE A 51 0.92 0.94 32.29
N SER A 52 1.25 2.08 32.92
CA SER A 52 2.63 2.60 32.93
C SER A 52 3.60 1.58 33.56
N ARG A 53 3.22 0.98 34.71
CA ARG A 53 4.03 -0.08 35.32
C ARG A 53 4.13 -1.31 34.43
N VAL A 54 3.03 -1.73 33.80
CA VAL A 54 3.03 -2.87 32.86
C VAL A 54 3.97 -2.60 31.70
N LEU A 55 3.88 -1.44 31.04
CA LEU A 55 4.73 -1.11 29.89
C LEU A 55 6.22 -1.06 30.27
N ASN A 56 6.55 -0.59 31.47
CA ASN A 56 7.93 -0.59 31.98
C ASN A 56 8.47 -1.99 32.33
N THR A 57 7.62 -3.02 32.40
CA THR A 57 8.07 -4.41 32.65
C THR A 57 8.46 -5.17 31.38
N TYR A 58 8.02 -4.71 30.20
CA TYR A 58 8.31 -5.37 28.92
C TYR A 58 9.35 -4.55 28.13
N THR A 59 10.36 -5.23 27.58
CA THR A 59 11.30 -4.62 26.63
C THR A 59 10.64 -4.30 25.29
N ASP A 60 9.66 -5.11 24.89
CA ASP A 60 8.79 -4.88 23.73
C ASP A 60 7.33 -5.18 24.12
N PRO A 61 6.58 -4.19 24.64
CA PRO A 61 5.23 -4.41 25.15
C PRO A 61 4.25 -4.78 24.04
N PRO A 62 3.29 -5.70 24.25
CA PRO A 62 2.30 -6.06 23.23
C PRO A 62 1.50 -4.86 22.70
N LEU A 63 1.12 -4.93 21.43
CA LEU A 63 0.42 -3.85 20.72
C LEU A 63 -0.80 -3.33 21.51
N GLU A 64 -1.59 -4.26 22.07
CA GLU A 64 -2.83 -3.98 22.77
C GLU A 64 -2.60 -3.20 24.07
N ALA A 65 -1.50 -3.48 24.78
CA ALA A 65 -1.14 -2.76 25.99
C ALA A 65 -0.74 -1.31 25.67
N VAL A 66 0.03 -1.11 24.60
CA VAL A 66 0.42 0.22 24.12
C VAL A 66 -0.81 1.00 23.64
N TRP A 67 -1.70 0.36 22.89
CA TRP A 67 -2.95 0.97 22.42
C TRP A 67 -3.87 1.37 23.57
N PHE A 68 -4.08 0.49 24.57
CA PHE A 68 -4.91 0.82 25.71
C PHE A 68 -4.33 2.02 26.48
N PHE A 69 -3.04 2.00 26.79
CA PHE A 69 -2.38 3.12 27.47
C PHE A 69 -2.43 4.42 26.66
N SER A 70 -2.28 4.34 25.34
CA SER A 70 -2.40 5.50 24.44
C SER A 70 -3.81 6.09 24.47
N ALA A 71 -4.84 5.24 24.55
CA ALA A 71 -6.23 5.68 24.65
C ALA A 71 -6.46 6.47 25.95
N LEU A 72 -5.90 6.01 27.08
CA LEU A 72 -6.05 6.72 28.36
C LEU A 72 -5.57 8.18 28.28
N ASN A 73 -4.45 8.42 27.59
CA ASN A 73 -3.91 9.77 27.42
C ASN A 73 -4.73 10.61 26.42
N PHE A 74 -5.26 9.97 25.37
CA PHE A 74 -6.12 10.63 24.39
C PHE A 74 -7.47 11.07 24.97
N HIS A 75 -8.03 10.26 25.88
CA HIS A 75 -9.31 10.58 26.49
C HIS A 75 -9.25 11.82 27.40
N ASP A 76 -8.09 12.18 27.95
CA ASP A 76 -7.93 13.45 28.66
C ASP A 76 -7.86 14.67 27.74
N ALA A 77 -7.24 14.51 26.56
CA ALA A 77 -7.00 15.60 25.62
C ALA A 77 -7.34 15.19 24.17
N PRO A 78 -8.64 15.12 23.81
CA PRO A 78 -9.13 14.63 22.51
C PRO A 78 -8.54 15.28 21.26
N ASP A 79 -7.98 16.49 21.38
CA ASP A 79 -7.51 17.27 20.23
C ASP A 79 -5.98 17.36 20.14
N ASP A 80 -5.27 16.88 21.17
CA ASP A 80 -3.81 16.87 21.21
C ASP A 80 -3.27 15.48 20.81
N LEU A 81 -2.78 15.38 19.58
CA LEU A 81 -2.16 14.16 19.07
C LEU A 81 -0.70 14.00 19.50
N ARG A 82 -0.07 15.05 20.06
CA ARG A 82 1.37 15.01 20.43
C ARG A 82 1.67 13.96 21.50
N PRO A 83 0.89 13.81 22.59
CA PRO A 83 1.14 12.77 23.58
C PRO A 83 1.08 11.37 22.97
N ILE A 84 0.13 11.11 22.06
CA ILE A 84 0.06 9.84 21.34
C ILE A 84 1.30 9.66 20.47
N LEU A 85 1.65 10.64 19.63
CA LEU A 85 2.82 10.56 18.74
C LEU A 85 4.14 10.35 19.49
N HIS A 86 4.35 11.03 20.62
CA HIS A 86 5.52 10.84 21.48
C HIS A 86 5.54 9.43 22.08
N LEU A 87 4.40 8.94 22.54
CA LEU A 87 4.29 7.60 23.09
C LEU A 87 4.55 6.53 22.03
N LEU A 88 3.97 6.69 20.84
CA LEU A 88 4.16 5.77 19.72
C LEU A 88 5.61 5.77 19.21
N SER A 89 6.26 6.94 19.11
CA SER A 89 7.65 7.01 18.67
C SER A 89 8.63 6.35 19.65
N ALA A 90 8.35 6.42 20.95
CA ALA A 90 9.12 5.72 21.97
C ALA A 90 9.04 4.18 21.81
N PHE A 91 7.84 3.63 21.59
CA PHE A 91 7.64 2.18 21.42
C PHE A 91 8.05 1.66 20.04
N ALA A 92 8.02 2.50 19.01
CA ALA A 92 8.49 2.10 17.69
C ALA A 92 10.01 1.99 17.57
N SER A 93 10.74 2.60 18.50
CA SER A 93 12.20 2.51 18.55
C SER A 93 12.68 1.20 19.18
N SER A 94 11.83 0.51 19.95
CA SER A 94 12.14 -0.78 20.59
C SER A 94 11.65 -2.01 19.81
N SER A 95 10.73 -1.83 18.85
CA SER A 95 10.16 -2.95 18.08
C SER A 95 11.15 -3.48 17.03
N PRO A 96 11.40 -4.80 16.98
CA PRO A 96 12.24 -5.43 15.96
C PRO A 96 11.55 -5.49 14.58
N SER A 97 10.22 -5.44 14.54
CA SER A 97 9.42 -5.48 13.31
C SER A 97 8.91 -4.09 12.92
N ALA A 98 8.87 -3.81 11.61
CA ALA A 98 8.24 -2.60 11.07
C ALA A 98 6.70 -2.62 11.16
N ALA A 99 6.08 -3.79 11.33
CA ALA A 99 4.62 -3.91 11.33
C ALA A 99 3.96 -3.26 12.55
N LYS A 100 4.50 -3.50 13.74
CA LYS A 100 3.93 -2.97 15.00
C LYS A 100 3.94 -1.43 15.07
N PRO A 101 5.03 -0.72 14.74
CA PRO A 101 5.02 0.74 14.58
C PRO A 101 3.94 1.26 13.63
N LEU A 102 3.72 0.58 12.50
CA LEU A 102 2.69 0.95 11.53
C LEU A 102 1.29 0.71 12.09
N ALA A 103 1.04 -0.45 12.70
CA ALA A 103 -0.24 -0.78 13.33
C ALA A 103 -0.63 0.22 14.43
N LEU A 104 0.37 0.71 15.18
CA LEU A 104 0.17 1.71 16.23
C LEU A 104 -0.42 3.04 15.72
N LEU A 105 -0.27 3.37 14.42
CA LEU A 105 -0.80 4.61 13.85
C LEU A 105 -2.31 4.61 13.64
N ALA A 106 -3.01 3.48 13.76
CA ALA A 106 -4.44 3.38 13.45
C ALA A 106 -5.29 4.47 14.13
N PRO A 107 -5.14 4.73 15.45
CA PRO A 107 -5.93 5.76 16.11
C PRO A 107 -5.65 7.15 15.55
N ILE A 108 -4.39 7.47 15.24
CA ILE A 108 -4.02 8.78 14.69
C ILE A 108 -4.67 8.99 13.33
N VAL A 109 -4.60 8.00 12.44
CA VAL A 109 -5.20 8.10 11.10
C VAL A 109 -6.72 8.27 11.19
N SER A 110 -7.37 7.53 12.09
CA SER A 110 -8.79 7.68 12.40
C SER A 110 -9.12 9.09 12.91
N GLU A 111 -8.32 9.63 13.83
CA GLU A 111 -8.52 10.98 14.36
C GLU A 111 -8.33 12.05 13.28
N LEU A 112 -7.34 11.90 12.41
CA LEU A 112 -7.11 12.82 11.29
C LEU A 112 -8.27 12.81 10.29
N PHE A 113 -8.86 11.64 10.01
CA PHE A 113 -10.03 11.52 9.15
C PHE A 113 -11.25 12.26 9.74
N HIS A 114 -11.49 12.13 11.04
CA HIS A 114 -12.65 12.73 11.71
C HIS A 114 -12.40 14.17 12.20
N SER A 115 -11.18 14.69 12.03
CA SER A 115 -10.80 15.98 12.57
C SER A 115 -11.55 17.12 11.91
N SER A 116 -12.01 18.08 12.73
CA SER A 116 -12.55 19.35 12.25
C SER A 116 -11.48 20.43 12.06
N LYS A 117 -10.19 20.06 12.15
CA LYS A 117 -9.07 20.99 11.99
C LYS A 117 -9.02 21.60 10.59
N PRO A 118 -8.37 22.76 10.42
CA PRO A 118 -8.14 23.33 9.10
C PRO A 118 -7.45 22.31 8.21
N ARG A 119 -7.97 22.16 7.01
CA ARG A 119 -7.52 21.17 6.05
C ARG A 119 -6.00 21.16 5.81
N ARG A 120 -5.36 22.34 5.73
CA ARG A 120 -3.91 22.46 5.56
C ARG A 120 -3.13 21.78 6.70
N GLU A 121 -3.65 21.85 7.92
CA GLU A 121 -3.07 21.18 9.09
C GLU A 121 -3.24 19.67 8.98
N ILE A 122 -4.43 19.19 8.60
CA ILE A 122 -4.70 17.77 8.36
C ILE A 122 -3.76 17.23 7.28
N GLU A 123 -3.61 17.94 6.16
CA GLU A 123 -2.70 17.54 5.08
C GLU A 123 -1.24 17.45 5.54
N ALA A 124 -0.76 18.41 6.33
CA ALA A 124 0.59 18.39 6.88
C ALA A 124 0.81 17.22 7.85
N LEU A 125 -0.18 16.93 8.70
CA LEU A 125 -0.12 15.81 9.64
C LEU A 125 -0.18 14.46 8.92
N VAL A 126 -1.04 14.31 7.92
CA VAL A 126 -1.10 13.10 7.09
C VAL A 126 0.21 12.90 6.33
N GLU A 127 0.81 13.97 5.80
CA GLU A 127 2.13 13.88 5.15
C GLU A 127 3.22 13.43 6.14
N ALA A 128 3.20 13.92 7.38
CA ALA A 128 4.10 13.46 8.43
C ALA A 128 3.89 11.98 8.77
N VAL A 129 2.65 11.50 8.83
CA VAL A 129 2.31 10.09 9.02
C VAL A 129 2.86 9.24 7.86
N LEU A 130 2.67 9.66 6.60
CA LEU A 130 3.22 8.94 5.44
C LEU A 130 4.75 8.95 5.43
N GLY A 131 5.38 10.06 5.83
CA GLY A 131 6.82 10.14 6.04
C GLY A 131 7.31 9.14 7.08
N TYR A 132 6.59 9.01 8.19
CA TYR A 132 6.88 8.01 9.22
C TYR A 132 6.70 6.57 8.72
N ILE A 133 5.66 6.30 7.93
CA ILE A 133 5.44 4.99 7.28
C ILE A 133 6.64 4.65 6.38
N SER A 134 7.11 5.61 5.58
CA SER A 134 8.29 5.46 4.72
C SER A 134 9.55 5.11 5.54
N MET A 135 9.79 5.81 6.65
CA MET A 135 10.93 5.51 7.54
C MET A 135 10.84 4.11 8.18
N CYS A 136 9.63 3.64 8.52
CA CYS A 136 9.46 2.29 9.06
C CYS A 136 9.71 1.22 7.99
N SER A 137 9.34 1.50 6.74
CA SER A 137 9.46 0.56 5.62
C SER A 137 10.92 0.33 5.21
N SER A 138 11.79 1.34 5.34
CA SER A 138 13.23 1.21 5.04
C SER A 138 14.02 0.35 6.04
N ARG A 139 13.45 0.03 7.21
CA ARG A 139 14.09 -0.80 8.25
C ARG A 139 14.08 -2.31 7.92
N SER A 140 13.32 -2.75 6.93
CA SER A 140 13.05 -4.17 6.65
C SER A 140 14.17 -4.95 5.93
N ALA A 141 15.33 -4.35 5.68
CA ALA A 141 16.35 -4.93 4.79
C ALA A 141 17.30 -5.96 5.46
N GLY A 142 17.14 -6.28 6.75
CA GLY A 142 18.06 -7.19 7.45
C GLY A 142 17.41 -7.92 8.60
N GLY A 143 16.84 -9.10 8.32
CA GLY A 143 16.39 -10.04 9.35
C GLY A 143 14.90 -10.35 9.28
N GLU A 144 14.48 -11.11 8.26
CA GLU A 144 13.22 -11.85 8.31
C GLU A 144 13.35 -13.01 9.32
N VAL A 145 13.42 -12.67 10.61
CA VAL A 145 13.18 -13.65 11.67
C VAL A 145 11.68 -13.61 11.93
N ASN A 146 10.94 -14.47 11.23
CA ASN A 146 9.56 -14.85 11.54
C ASN A 146 8.57 -13.69 11.81
N ALA A 147 8.51 -12.71 10.91
CA ALA A 147 7.56 -11.59 10.99
C ALA A 147 6.07 -12.01 10.95
N ASP A 148 5.77 -13.25 10.58
CA ASP A 148 4.41 -13.83 10.52
C ASP A 148 3.88 -14.39 11.85
N THR A 149 4.62 -14.24 12.96
CA THR A 149 4.24 -14.90 14.23
C THR A 149 3.46 -14.01 15.20
N GLU A 150 3.51 -12.68 15.07
CA GLU A 150 2.81 -11.77 15.99
C GLU A 150 1.33 -11.64 15.59
N ARG A 151 0.47 -12.32 16.35
CA ARG A 151 -0.99 -12.26 16.22
C ARG A 151 -1.56 -11.31 17.25
N LEU A 152 -2.65 -10.66 16.88
CA LEU A 152 -3.44 -9.85 17.80
C LEU A 152 -3.98 -10.73 18.93
N LEU A 153 -3.91 -10.22 20.16
CA LEU A 153 -4.42 -10.88 21.34
C LEU A 153 -5.95 -11.05 21.25
N PRO A 154 -6.50 -12.12 21.85
CA PRO A 154 -7.94 -12.26 22.00
C PRO A 154 -8.55 -11.03 22.70
N GLY A 155 -9.67 -10.53 22.19
CA GLY A 155 -10.32 -9.32 22.71
C GLY A 155 -9.84 -8.01 22.08
N PHE A 156 -9.00 -8.03 21.05
CA PHE A 156 -8.66 -6.84 20.24
C PHE A 156 -9.90 -6.04 19.79
N GLY A 157 -10.99 -6.73 19.42
CA GLY A 157 -12.25 -6.07 19.06
C GLY A 157 -12.87 -5.21 20.17
N GLU A 158 -12.69 -5.58 21.44
CA GLU A 158 -13.11 -4.76 22.58
C GLU A 158 -12.21 -3.52 22.73
N LEU A 159 -10.92 -3.65 22.43
CA LEU A 159 -10.00 -2.53 22.44
C LEU A 159 -10.31 -1.51 21.34
N VAL A 160 -10.80 -1.94 20.18
CA VAL A 160 -11.32 -1.03 19.14
C VAL A 160 -12.52 -0.21 19.64
N LYS A 161 -13.33 -0.75 20.56
CA LYS A 161 -14.44 0.00 21.19
C LYS A 161 -13.94 1.15 22.05
N VAL A 162 -12.80 0.98 22.75
CA VAL A 162 -12.17 2.03 23.56
C VAL A 162 -11.95 3.28 22.73
N TRP A 163 -11.36 3.13 21.54
CA TRP A 163 -11.07 4.26 20.64
C TRP A 163 -12.31 4.84 19.96
N SER A 164 -13.31 4.01 19.70
CA SER A 164 -14.52 4.44 18.99
C SER A 164 -15.64 4.96 19.90
N VAL A 165 -15.54 4.79 21.23
CA VAL A 165 -16.61 5.09 22.20
C VAL A 165 -17.19 6.51 22.08
N ARG A 166 -16.36 7.50 21.73
CA ARG A 166 -16.81 8.90 21.54
C ARG A 166 -17.68 9.10 20.28
N ARG A 167 -17.51 8.24 19.28
CA ARG A 167 -18.09 8.38 17.93
C ARG A 167 -19.02 7.22 17.55
N SER A 168 -19.10 6.15 18.34
CA SER A 168 -19.76 4.89 17.97
C SER A 168 -21.25 4.80 18.31
N LYS A 169 -21.96 5.91 18.52
CA LYS A 169 -23.34 5.86 19.07
C LYS A 169 -24.28 4.92 18.31
N ASP A 170 -24.08 4.70 16.99
CA ASP A 170 -24.79 3.68 16.18
C ASP A 170 -23.90 2.97 15.13
N ARG A 171 -22.59 3.23 15.11
CA ARG A 171 -21.68 2.70 14.06
C ARG A 171 -20.82 1.57 14.59
N CYS A 172 -20.52 0.63 13.69
CA CYS A 172 -19.56 -0.44 13.99
C CYS A 172 -18.22 0.18 14.45
N PRO A 173 -17.64 -0.23 15.59
CA PRO A 173 -16.37 0.26 16.11
C PRO A 173 -15.23 0.25 15.07
N PHE A 174 -15.14 -0.81 14.29
CA PHE A 174 -14.16 -0.95 13.21
C PHE A 174 -14.41 0.00 12.05
N GLN A 175 -15.65 0.38 11.76
CA GLN A 175 -15.96 1.39 10.74
C GLN A 175 -15.61 2.80 11.22
N VAL A 176 -15.68 3.05 12.52
CA VAL A 176 -15.22 4.31 13.11
C VAL A 176 -13.69 4.39 13.08
N LEU A 177 -12.99 3.31 13.42
CA LEU A 177 -11.52 3.31 13.45
C LEU A 177 -10.89 3.20 12.04
N PHE A 178 -11.56 2.51 11.12
CA PHE A 178 -11.11 2.28 9.74
C PHE A 178 -12.21 2.67 8.74
N PRO A 179 -12.40 3.98 8.51
CA PRO A 179 -13.48 4.49 7.68
C PRO A 179 -13.24 4.33 6.17
N LEU A 180 -11.98 4.33 5.68
CA LEU A 180 -11.64 4.33 4.26
C LEU A 180 -11.29 2.95 3.69
N VAL A 181 -11.21 1.90 4.52
CA VAL A 181 -11.01 0.53 4.03
C VAL A 181 -12.34 -0.20 3.77
N GLY A 182 -12.29 -1.21 2.91
CA GLY A 182 -13.46 -2.03 2.55
C GLY A 182 -14.01 -2.87 3.71
N GLU A 183 -15.22 -3.39 3.53
CA GLU A 183 -15.87 -4.24 4.53
C GLU A 183 -15.12 -5.55 4.75
N GLU A 184 -14.58 -6.14 3.68
CA GLU A 184 -13.75 -7.34 3.72
C GLU A 184 -12.56 -7.17 4.67
N ALA A 185 -11.88 -6.02 4.60
CA ALA A 185 -10.72 -5.75 5.44
C ALA A 185 -11.11 -5.61 6.91
N ARG A 186 -12.26 -4.97 7.19
CA ARG A 186 -12.81 -4.90 8.54
C ARG A 186 -13.23 -6.27 9.07
N ARG A 187 -13.87 -7.12 8.24
CA ARG A 187 -14.24 -8.49 8.63
C ARG A 187 -13.01 -9.33 8.97
N GLU A 188 -11.92 -9.17 8.23
CA GLU A 188 -10.66 -9.87 8.52
C GLU A 188 -10.07 -9.42 9.87
N LEU A 189 -10.11 -8.12 10.19
CA LEU A 189 -9.68 -7.62 11.50
C LEU A 189 -10.55 -8.09 12.68
N MET A 190 -11.81 -8.45 12.41
CA MET A 190 -12.71 -8.99 13.43
C MET A 190 -12.44 -10.46 13.75
N LYS A 191 -11.68 -11.17 12.90
CA LYS A 191 -11.35 -12.58 13.14
C LYS A 191 -10.30 -12.70 14.25
N GLU A 192 -10.52 -13.66 15.14
CA GLU A 192 -9.54 -14.00 16.16
C GLU A 192 -8.23 -14.49 15.52
N GLY A 193 -7.10 -14.01 16.01
CA GLY A 193 -5.78 -14.38 15.49
C GLY A 193 -5.35 -13.65 14.23
N CYS A 194 -6.02 -12.56 13.83
CA CYS A 194 -5.54 -11.65 12.79
C CYS A 194 -4.10 -11.18 13.09
N SER A 195 -3.25 -11.08 12.07
CA SER A 195 -1.84 -10.74 12.26
C SER A 195 -1.64 -9.23 12.44
N VAL A 196 -0.61 -8.85 13.21
CA VAL A 196 -0.18 -7.45 13.33
C VAL A 196 0.28 -6.90 11.96
N THR A 197 0.85 -7.76 11.11
CA THR A 197 1.24 -7.41 9.73
C THR A 197 0.05 -7.02 8.86
N TYR A 198 -1.10 -7.71 9.01
CA TYR A 198 -2.32 -7.38 8.28
C TYR A 198 -2.87 -6.03 8.75
N LEU A 199 -2.98 -5.82 10.08
CA LEU A 199 -3.40 -4.54 10.65
C LEU A 199 -2.50 -3.39 10.18
N ALA A 200 -1.18 -3.58 10.17
CA ALA A 200 -0.25 -2.60 9.61
C ALA A 200 -0.57 -2.25 8.16
N GLY A 201 -0.86 -3.25 7.32
CA GLY A 201 -1.29 -3.05 5.94
C GLY A 201 -2.58 -2.23 5.81
N VAL A 202 -3.57 -2.51 6.66
CA VAL A 202 -4.82 -1.74 6.73
C VAL A 202 -4.56 -0.28 7.10
N VAL A 203 -3.71 -0.02 8.11
CA VAL A 203 -3.39 1.35 8.55
C VAL A 203 -2.66 2.14 7.47
N VAL A 204 -1.72 1.51 6.75
CA VAL A 204 -1.06 2.14 5.60
C VAL A 204 -2.08 2.44 4.48
N ALA A 205 -3.04 1.54 4.25
CA ALA A 205 -4.11 1.77 3.26
C ALA A 205 -4.99 2.97 3.64
N GLU A 206 -5.44 3.07 4.90
CA GLU A 206 -6.20 4.22 5.41
C GLU A 206 -5.43 5.54 5.21
N ALA A 207 -4.16 5.60 5.65
CA ALA A 207 -3.36 6.82 5.55
C ALA A 207 -3.12 7.23 4.09
N PHE A 208 -2.84 6.26 3.22
CA PHE A 208 -2.65 6.47 1.80
C PHE A 208 -3.92 7.00 1.12
N LEU A 209 -5.08 6.37 1.39
CA LEU A 209 -6.36 6.80 0.83
C LEU A 209 -6.78 8.18 1.36
N LEU A 210 -6.56 8.45 2.64
CA LEU A 210 -6.85 9.75 3.23
C LEU A 210 -6.05 10.84 2.52
N ARG A 211 -4.75 10.62 2.30
CA ARG A 211 -3.91 11.57 1.55
C ARG A 211 -4.36 11.72 0.11
N LEU A 212 -4.70 10.62 -0.56
CA LEU A 212 -5.17 10.63 -1.93
C LEU A 212 -6.47 11.44 -2.06
N CYS A 213 -7.44 11.23 -1.16
CA CYS A 213 -8.68 11.98 -1.11
C CYS A 213 -8.42 13.47 -0.88
N LEU A 214 -7.55 13.82 0.08
CA LEU A 214 -7.16 15.21 0.31
C LEU A 214 -6.54 15.82 -0.95
N LYS A 215 -5.59 15.16 -1.62
CA LYS A 215 -5.02 15.69 -2.87
C LYS A 215 -6.07 15.97 -3.94
N VAL A 216 -7.06 15.09 -4.11
CA VAL A 216 -8.17 15.30 -5.06
C VAL A 216 -9.01 16.50 -4.68
N GLN A 217 -9.43 16.62 -3.42
CA GLN A 217 -10.21 17.77 -2.96
C GLN A 217 -9.44 19.09 -3.09
N GLY A 218 -8.11 19.06 -3.19
CA GLY A 218 -7.23 20.25 -3.12
C GLY A 218 -6.88 20.83 -4.49
N ALA A 219 -7.24 20.11 -5.54
CA ALA A 219 -6.86 20.40 -6.91
C ALA A 219 -7.81 21.42 -7.59
N ALA A 220 -8.34 22.38 -6.83
CA ALA A 220 -9.24 23.40 -7.38
C ALA A 220 -8.51 24.19 -8.50
N GLY A 221 -9.02 24.09 -9.72
CA GLY A 221 -8.46 24.77 -10.89
C GLY A 221 -7.45 23.96 -11.72
N THR A 222 -7.04 22.77 -11.27
CA THR A 222 -6.18 21.88 -12.07
C THR A 222 -7.02 21.09 -13.08
N PRO A 223 -6.62 21.03 -14.36
CA PRO A 223 -7.28 20.15 -15.34
C PRO A 223 -7.27 18.70 -14.85
N ARG A 224 -8.41 18.00 -14.94
CA ARG A 224 -8.55 16.61 -14.43
C ARG A 224 -7.52 15.65 -15.04
N SER A 225 -7.15 15.82 -16.31
CA SER A 225 -6.13 15.01 -16.96
C SER A 225 -4.73 15.17 -16.35
N ASP A 226 -4.39 16.38 -15.91
CA ASP A 226 -3.09 16.67 -15.32
C ASP A 226 -3.06 16.23 -13.85
N LEU A 227 -4.16 16.45 -13.14
CA LEU A 227 -4.36 15.91 -11.81
C LEU A 227 -4.23 14.39 -11.79
N GLN A 228 -4.87 13.67 -12.72
CA GLN A 228 -4.76 12.21 -12.80
C GLN A 228 -3.30 11.76 -12.99
N LYS A 229 -2.52 12.44 -13.85
CA LYS A 229 -1.09 12.12 -14.05
C LYS A 229 -0.27 12.37 -12.79
N GLU A 230 -0.49 13.50 -12.11
CA GLU A 230 0.20 13.82 -10.86
C GLU A 230 -0.12 12.79 -9.77
N LEU A 231 -1.40 12.48 -9.59
CA LEU A 231 -1.87 11.50 -8.60
C LEU A 231 -1.34 10.09 -8.91
N ARG A 232 -1.27 9.72 -10.19
CA ARG A 232 -0.64 8.46 -10.62
C ARG A 232 0.83 8.42 -10.22
N ILE A 233 1.61 9.45 -10.53
CA ILE A 233 3.04 9.50 -10.17
C ILE A 233 3.21 9.40 -8.66
N TRP A 234 2.41 10.15 -7.91
CA TRP A 234 2.44 10.13 -6.45
C TRP A 234 2.05 8.75 -5.87
N ALA A 235 0.99 8.12 -6.39
CA ALA A 235 0.54 6.80 -5.95
C ALA A 235 1.62 5.74 -6.22
N VAL A 236 2.18 5.73 -7.43
CA VAL A 236 3.25 4.80 -7.81
C VAL A 236 4.48 4.99 -6.93
N SER A 237 4.89 6.24 -6.69
CA SER A 237 6.03 6.55 -5.84
C SER A 237 5.79 6.09 -4.40
N SER A 238 4.62 6.38 -3.84
CA SER A 238 4.27 6.01 -2.46
C SER A 238 4.24 4.50 -2.27
N ILE A 239 3.59 3.74 -3.17
CA ILE A 239 3.55 2.27 -3.10
C ILE A 239 4.95 1.68 -3.20
N SER A 240 5.81 2.24 -4.07
CA SER A 240 7.21 1.80 -4.24
C SER A 240 8.07 2.04 -3.01
N VAL A 241 7.75 3.07 -2.23
CA VAL A 241 8.46 3.42 -0.99
C VAL A 241 7.97 2.59 0.19
N PHE A 242 6.66 2.34 0.30
CA PHE A 242 6.09 1.60 1.43
C PHE A 242 6.37 0.11 1.38
N GLN A 243 6.45 -0.50 0.19
CA GLN A 243 6.82 -1.91 -0.03
C GLN A 243 6.06 -2.92 0.86
N ASN A 244 4.83 -2.58 1.27
CA ASN A 244 4.04 -3.38 2.18
C ASN A 244 3.04 -4.26 1.40
N LYS A 245 3.27 -5.58 1.43
CA LYS A 245 2.44 -6.57 0.71
C LYS A 245 0.97 -6.57 1.18
N GLN A 246 0.74 -6.42 2.48
CA GLN A 246 -0.62 -6.43 3.07
C GLN A 246 -1.40 -5.19 2.65
N PHE A 247 -0.77 -4.02 2.67
CA PHE A 247 -1.31 -2.77 2.12
C PHE A 247 -1.70 -2.91 0.65
N PHE A 248 -0.82 -3.46 -0.17
CA PHE A 248 -1.10 -3.68 -1.60
C PHE A 248 -2.30 -4.62 -1.80
N GLY A 249 -2.37 -5.71 -1.02
CA GLY A 249 -3.51 -6.63 -1.01
C GLY A 249 -4.83 -5.98 -0.59
N VAL A 250 -4.82 -5.13 0.44
CA VAL A 250 -6.00 -4.36 0.88
C VAL A 250 -6.49 -3.44 -0.23
N LEU A 251 -5.60 -2.71 -0.91
CA LEU A 251 -5.98 -1.85 -2.04
C LEU A 251 -6.64 -2.63 -3.19
N LEU A 252 -6.07 -3.78 -3.57
CA LEU A 252 -6.66 -4.64 -4.59
C LEU A 252 -8.05 -5.12 -4.18
N ASN A 253 -8.21 -5.60 -2.94
CA ASN A 253 -9.48 -6.13 -2.47
C ASN A 253 -10.59 -5.06 -2.45
N MET A 254 -10.26 -3.81 -2.13
CA MET A 254 -11.23 -2.72 -2.22
C MET A 254 -11.68 -2.43 -3.65
N LEU A 255 -10.76 -2.50 -4.63
CA LEU A 255 -11.14 -2.36 -6.03
C LEU A 255 -11.98 -3.55 -6.52
N VAL A 256 -11.77 -4.73 -5.94
CA VAL A 256 -12.56 -5.93 -6.30
C VAL A 256 -14.00 -5.73 -5.84
N ASN A 257 -14.23 -5.01 -4.74
CA ASN A 257 -15.55 -4.81 -4.14
C ASN A 257 -16.00 -3.34 -4.23
N PRO A 258 -16.34 -2.83 -5.43
CA PRO A 258 -16.80 -1.45 -5.58
C PRO A 258 -18.17 -1.21 -4.90
N PRO A 259 -18.49 0.04 -4.53
CA PRO A 259 -17.70 1.27 -4.67
C PRO A 259 -16.63 1.43 -3.57
N LEU A 260 -15.62 2.30 -3.80
CA LEU A 260 -14.64 2.62 -2.75
C LEU A 260 -15.34 3.36 -1.59
N PRO A 261 -14.99 3.08 -0.33
CA PRO A 261 -15.61 3.72 0.84
C PRO A 261 -15.02 5.12 1.12
N VAL A 262 -14.97 5.96 0.09
CA VAL A 262 -14.43 7.33 0.13
C VAL A 262 -15.51 8.41 0.01
N TYR A 263 -16.78 8.01 -0.08
CA TYR A 263 -17.94 8.88 -0.31
C TYR A 263 -18.17 9.93 0.80
N SER A 264 -17.60 9.73 1.98
CA SER A 264 -17.62 10.73 3.06
C SER A 264 -16.70 11.92 2.78
N LEU A 265 -15.71 11.76 1.89
CA LEU A 265 -14.73 12.79 1.51
C LEU A 265 -14.92 13.25 0.06
N LEU A 266 -15.29 12.35 -0.84
CA LEU A 266 -15.27 12.60 -2.28
C LEU A 266 -16.66 12.51 -2.90
N SER A 267 -16.86 13.29 -3.96
CA SER A 267 -18.01 13.14 -4.86
C SER A 267 -17.89 11.84 -5.67
N ALA A 268 -18.99 11.39 -6.28
CA ALA A 268 -18.97 10.20 -7.14
C ALA A 268 -18.02 10.36 -8.35
N GLU A 269 -17.89 11.57 -8.90
CA GLU A 269 -16.95 11.84 -10.00
C GLU A 269 -15.48 11.73 -9.54
N ASP A 270 -15.19 12.26 -8.36
CA ASP A 270 -13.85 12.22 -7.79
C ASP A 270 -13.45 10.81 -7.32
N GLU A 271 -14.43 10.00 -6.93
CA GLU A 271 -14.24 8.58 -6.63
C GLU A 271 -13.85 7.79 -7.90
N ILE A 272 -14.46 8.10 -9.06
CA ILE A 272 -14.06 7.50 -10.34
C ILE A 272 -12.61 7.88 -10.67
N LEU A 273 -12.21 9.13 -10.45
CA LEU A 273 -10.83 9.58 -10.63
C LEU A 273 -9.86 8.80 -9.72
N VAL A 274 -10.19 8.63 -8.43
CA VAL A 274 -9.39 7.85 -7.49
C VAL A 274 -9.26 6.40 -7.97
N ARG A 275 -10.37 5.78 -8.41
CA ARG A 275 -10.35 4.42 -8.97
C ARG A 275 -9.43 4.34 -10.19
N ASP A 276 -9.52 5.30 -11.10
CA ASP A 276 -8.66 5.36 -12.29
C ASP A 276 -7.17 5.44 -11.93
N VAL A 277 -6.82 6.28 -10.95
CA VAL A 277 -5.44 6.40 -10.43
C VAL A 277 -4.98 5.08 -9.82
N LEU A 278 -5.83 4.40 -9.05
CA LEU A 278 -5.50 3.13 -8.42
C LEU A 278 -5.34 2.00 -9.47
N TYR A 279 -6.17 1.96 -10.51
CA TYR A 279 -5.96 1.02 -11.62
C TYR A 279 -4.60 1.22 -12.28
N ASP A 280 -4.24 2.47 -12.59
CA ASP A 280 -2.95 2.77 -13.20
C ASP A 280 -1.79 2.39 -12.28
N ALA A 281 -1.89 2.67 -10.98
CA ALA A 281 -0.83 2.39 -10.03
C ALA A 281 -0.66 0.88 -9.75
N LEU A 282 -1.76 0.14 -9.58
CA LEU A 282 -1.72 -1.27 -9.16
C LEU A 282 -1.55 -2.25 -10.32
N VAL A 283 -2.05 -1.91 -11.51
CA VAL A 283 -2.02 -2.79 -12.69
C VAL A 283 -0.79 -2.53 -13.57
N LEU A 284 -0.53 -1.26 -13.93
CA LEU A 284 0.52 -0.94 -14.93
C LEU A 284 1.94 -1.03 -14.37
N VAL A 285 2.10 -1.09 -13.05
CA VAL A 285 3.42 -1.12 -12.40
C VAL A 285 3.72 -2.53 -11.92
N ASP A 286 4.95 -2.95 -12.19
CA ASP A 286 5.52 -4.18 -11.66
C ASP A 286 6.40 -3.85 -10.44
N TYR A 287 5.91 -4.17 -9.25
CA TYR A 287 6.58 -3.83 -8.01
C TYR A 287 7.52 -4.96 -7.58
N SER A 288 8.79 -4.62 -7.33
CA SER A 288 9.83 -5.59 -6.94
C SER A 288 9.48 -6.38 -5.68
N PHE A 289 8.80 -5.77 -4.70
CA PHE A 289 8.41 -6.43 -3.45
C PHE A 289 7.36 -7.56 -3.63
N LEU A 290 6.75 -7.66 -4.83
CA LEU A 290 5.87 -8.76 -5.21
C LEU A 290 6.62 -9.90 -5.91
N ASN A 291 7.87 -9.69 -6.31
CA ASN A 291 8.65 -10.57 -7.18
C ASN A 291 9.78 -11.34 -6.46
N HIS A 292 9.75 -11.46 -5.13
CA HIS A 292 10.82 -12.10 -4.33
C HIS A 292 11.01 -13.62 -4.50
N GLY A 293 10.43 -14.26 -5.53
CA GLY A 293 10.35 -15.72 -5.65
C GLY A 293 10.75 -16.31 -6.99
N VAL A 294 11.60 -15.65 -7.79
CA VAL A 294 12.06 -16.25 -9.07
C VAL A 294 13.15 -17.29 -8.84
N GLU A 295 13.85 -17.30 -7.70
CA GLU A 295 15.03 -18.14 -7.47
C GLU A 295 14.87 -19.25 -6.41
N VAL A 296 13.73 -19.35 -5.72
CA VAL A 296 13.51 -20.41 -4.72
C VAL A 296 12.27 -21.23 -5.09
N ASP A 297 12.46 -22.54 -5.24
CA ASP A 297 11.54 -23.60 -5.72
C ASP A 297 10.20 -23.77 -4.98
N GLN A 298 9.72 -22.79 -4.22
CA GLN A 298 8.41 -22.81 -3.56
C GLN A 298 7.58 -21.62 -4.02
N ALA A 299 6.53 -21.91 -4.80
CA ALA A 299 5.46 -20.94 -5.03
C ALA A 299 4.81 -20.61 -3.68
N ASP A 300 5.16 -19.46 -3.12
CA ASP A 300 4.66 -18.99 -1.84
C ASP A 300 3.13 -18.87 -1.87
N SER A 301 2.45 -19.79 -1.17
CA SER A 301 0.98 -19.82 -1.12
C SER A 301 0.38 -18.53 -0.57
N SER A 302 1.16 -17.71 0.16
CA SER A 302 0.71 -16.42 0.70
C SER A 302 0.52 -15.33 -0.37
N LEU A 303 1.20 -15.45 -1.53
CA LEU A 303 1.10 -14.47 -2.63
C LEU A 303 -0.08 -14.74 -3.55
N LEU A 304 -0.63 -15.96 -3.57
CA LEU A 304 -1.72 -16.34 -4.46
C LEU A 304 -2.94 -15.40 -4.36
N PRO A 305 -3.45 -15.03 -3.16
CA PRO A 305 -4.59 -14.13 -3.05
C PRO A 305 -4.34 -12.74 -3.67
N ILE A 306 -3.11 -12.23 -3.54
CA ILE A 306 -2.69 -10.94 -4.12
C ILE A 306 -2.64 -11.04 -5.64
N VAL A 307 -2.02 -12.09 -6.17
CA VAL A 307 -1.89 -12.32 -7.62
C VAL A 307 -3.26 -12.51 -8.27
N VAL A 308 -4.14 -13.30 -7.65
CA VAL A 308 -5.51 -13.53 -8.10
C VAL A 308 -6.31 -12.23 -8.07
N SER A 309 -6.21 -11.44 -6.99
CA SER A 309 -6.88 -10.15 -6.92
C SER A 309 -6.38 -9.19 -8.00
N LYS A 310 -5.07 -9.13 -8.24
CA LYS A 310 -4.48 -8.32 -9.32
C LYS A 310 -4.98 -8.77 -10.70
N LEU A 311 -5.12 -10.08 -10.94
CA LEU A 311 -5.70 -10.63 -12.18
C LEU A 311 -7.14 -10.15 -12.39
N VAL A 312 -7.99 -10.25 -11.36
CA VAL A 312 -9.39 -9.79 -11.42
C VAL A 312 -9.45 -8.28 -11.68
N ILE A 313 -8.66 -7.49 -10.94
CA ILE A 313 -8.59 -6.03 -11.14
C ILE A 313 -8.10 -5.63 -12.52
N THR A 314 -7.13 -6.38 -13.08
CA THR A 314 -6.66 -6.13 -14.44
C THR A 314 -7.81 -6.29 -15.44
N LEU A 315 -8.65 -7.33 -15.29
CA LEU A 315 -9.82 -7.52 -16.14
C LEU A 315 -10.85 -6.40 -15.96
N ASP A 316 -11.12 -5.99 -14.72
CA ASP A 316 -12.05 -4.89 -14.42
C ASP A 316 -11.56 -3.55 -15.01
N ALA A 317 -10.27 -3.26 -14.90
CA ALA A 317 -9.64 -2.07 -15.47
C ALA A 317 -9.70 -2.04 -17.01
N ILE A 318 -9.50 -3.19 -17.66
CA ILE A 318 -9.65 -3.32 -19.13
C ILE A 318 -11.09 -3.01 -19.54
N ASN A 319 -12.06 -3.57 -18.83
CA ASN A 319 -13.48 -3.43 -19.15
C ASN A 319 -14.00 -2.01 -18.89
N ASP A 320 -13.48 -1.36 -17.84
CA ASP A 320 -13.72 0.06 -17.56
C ASP A 320 -13.14 0.95 -18.68
N ALA A 321 -11.87 0.76 -19.05
CA ALA A 321 -11.22 1.51 -20.13
C ALA A 321 -11.95 1.36 -21.48
N ARG A 322 -12.33 0.13 -21.85
CA ARG A 322 -13.16 -0.14 -23.05
C ARG A 322 -14.50 0.56 -23.01
N SER A 323 -15.15 0.59 -21.84
CA SER A 323 -16.45 1.26 -21.68
C SER A 323 -16.37 2.78 -21.85
N LYS A 324 -15.22 3.37 -21.48
CA LYS A 324 -14.91 4.79 -21.68
C LYS A 324 -14.41 5.11 -23.11
N GLY A 325 -14.25 4.10 -23.98
CA GLY A 325 -13.72 4.25 -25.33
C GLY A 325 -12.19 4.35 -25.41
N ASP A 326 -11.47 4.18 -24.30
CA ASP A 326 -10.01 4.27 -24.24
C ASP A 326 -9.37 2.90 -24.56
N GLN A 327 -9.35 2.55 -25.85
CA GLN A 327 -8.76 1.30 -26.32
C GLN A 327 -7.24 1.26 -26.09
N GLY A 328 -6.56 2.40 -26.10
CA GLY A 328 -5.12 2.48 -25.84
C GLY A 328 -4.78 2.04 -24.42
N ARG A 329 -5.54 2.53 -23.43
CA ARG A 329 -5.39 2.13 -22.02
C ARG A 329 -5.83 0.68 -21.77
N ALA A 330 -6.87 0.20 -22.44
CA ALA A 330 -7.24 -1.21 -22.38
C ALA A 330 -6.11 -2.13 -22.89
N MET A 331 -5.48 -1.78 -24.02
CA MET A 331 -4.35 -2.53 -24.57
C MET A 331 -3.10 -2.47 -23.69
N SER A 332 -2.84 -1.34 -23.01
CA SER A 332 -1.71 -1.23 -22.10
C SER A 332 -1.84 -2.17 -20.90
N PHE A 333 -3.03 -2.29 -20.30
CA PHE A 333 -3.29 -3.27 -19.23
C PHE A 333 -3.09 -4.71 -19.69
N ILE A 334 -3.59 -5.07 -20.89
CA ILE A 334 -3.40 -6.41 -21.47
C ILE A 334 -1.92 -6.71 -21.69
N ASN A 335 -1.19 -5.75 -22.25
CA ASN A 335 0.23 -5.91 -22.56
C ASN A 335 1.04 -6.10 -21.27
N VAL A 336 0.87 -5.23 -20.28
CA VAL A 336 1.59 -5.32 -18.99
C VAL A 336 1.34 -6.66 -18.31
N PHE A 337 0.10 -7.14 -18.29
CA PHE A 337 -0.21 -8.46 -17.74
C PHE A 337 0.51 -9.58 -18.52
N SER A 338 0.42 -9.55 -19.85
CA SER A 338 1.01 -10.57 -20.72
C SER A 338 2.53 -10.67 -20.59
N THR A 339 3.20 -9.54 -20.35
CA THR A 339 4.65 -9.45 -20.17
C THR A 339 5.12 -9.64 -18.73
N SER A 340 4.21 -9.67 -17.76
CA SER A 340 4.55 -9.80 -16.34
C SER A 340 4.91 -11.24 -15.95
N ASN A 341 5.40 -11.42 -14.72
CA ASN A 341 5.63 -12.75 -14.13
C ASN A 341 4.34 -13.43 -13.63
N ILE A 342 3.19 -12.75 -13.66
CA ILE A 342 1.93 -13.30 -13.13
C ILE A 342 1.46 -14.54 -13.90
N PRO A 343 1.39 -14.53 -15.26
CA PRO A 343 1.03 -15.72 -16.03
C PRO A 343 1.90 -16.94 -15.69
N SER A 344 3.22 -16.76 -15.65
CA SER A 344 4.17 -17.85 -15.39
C SER A 344 4.08 -18.34 -13.94
N TYR A 345 3.89 -17.44 -12.98
CA TYR A 345 3.65 -17.76 -11.58
C TYR A 345 2.39 -18.63 -11.41
N LEU A 346 1.26 -18.23 -12.00
CA LEU A 346 -0.01 -18.96 -11.88
C LEU A 346 0.08 -20.37 -12.49
N VAL A 347 0.74 -20.51 -13.64
CA VAL A 347 0.98 -21.82 -14.26
C VAL A 347 1.85 -22.71 -13.37
N ARG A 348 2.94 -22.17 -12.82
CA ARG A 348 3.84 -22.91 -11.94
C ARG A 348 3.15 -23.32 -10.64
N TRP A 349 2.44 -22.40 -10.00
CA TRP A 349 1.66 -22.67 -8.79
C TRP A 349 0.65 -23.80 -9.02
N ALA A 350 -0.11 -23.74 -10.10
CA ALA A 350 -1.12 -24.75 -10.41
C ALA A 350 -0.49 -26.13 -10.71
N ALA A 351 0.65 -26.15 -11.42
CA ALA A 351 1.39 -27.37 -11.70
C ALA A 351 1.95 -28.03 -10.42
N HIS A 352 2.40 -27.24 -9.44
CA HIS A 352 2.82 -27.77 -8.13
C HIS A 352 1.66 -28.37 -7.33
N GLN A 353 0.46 -27.77 -7.40
CA GLN A 353 -0.68 -28.23 -6.59
C GLN A 353 -1.35 -29.49 -7.15
N ALA A 354 -1.44 -29.65 -8.47
CA ALA A 354 -2.18 -30.74 -9.10
C ALA A 354 -1.32 -31.74 -9.89
N GLY A 355 0.00 -31.56 -9.91
CA GLY A 355 0.92 -32.42 -10.66
C GLY A 355 0.96 -32.08 -12.16
N SER A 356 2.16 -32.06 -12.72
CA SER A 356 2.46 -31.47 -14.03
C SER A 356 1.76 -32.11 -15.25
N ASN A 357 1.11 -33.27 -15.09
CA ASN A 357 0.59 -34.07 -16.19
C ASN A 357 -0.94 -34.01 -16.37
N GLN A 358 -1.68 -33.27 -15.53
CA GLN A 358 -3.15 -33.20 -15.59
C GLN A 358 -3.73 -31.81 -15.89
N LEU A 359 -2.88 -30.78 -16.03
CA LEU A 359 -3.35 -29.41 -16.29
C LEU A 359 -3.35 -29.08 -17.78
N GLY A 360 -4.53 -28.72 -18.31
CA GLY A 360 -4.62 -27.98 -19.56
C GLY A 360 -3.89 -26.63 -19.43
N LYS A 361 -3.43 -26.07 -20.55
CA LYS A 361 -2.83 -24.73 -20.58
C LYS A 361 -3.90 -23.66 -20.80
N PRO A 362 -3.73 -22.43 -20.30
CA PRO A 362 -4.61 -21.32 -20.66
C PRO A 362 -4.56 -21.07 -22.17
N ILE A 363 -5.71 -20.72 -22.75
CA ILE A 363 -5.91 -20.59 -24.22
C ILE A 363 -5.13 -19.41 -24.80
N ALA A 364 -4.90 -18.36 -24.00
CA ALA A 364 -4.16 -17.17 -24.38
C ALA A 364 -3.50 -16.52 -23.15
N SER A 365 -2.53 -15.64 -23.37
CA SER A 365 -1.88 -14.84 -22.31
C SER A 365 -2.70 -13.62 -21.87
N THR A 366 -4.03 -13.68 -21.97
CA THR A 366 -4.90 -12.57 -21.58
C THR A 366 -5.46 -12.79 -20.16
N PRO A 367 -5.75 -11.71 -19.41
CA PRO A 367 -6.35 -11.82 -18.08
C PRO A 367 -7.64 -12.67 -18.07
N GLN A 368 -8.51 -12.46 -19.07
CA GLN A 368 -9.76 -13.20 -19.20
C GLN A 368 -9.54 -14.70 -19.42
N ALA A 369 -8.59 -15.08 -20.29
CA ALA A 369 -8.29 -16.49 -20.55
C ALA A 369 -7.70 -17.19 -19.32
N PHE A 370 -6.82 -16.49 -18.58
CA PHE A 370 -6.28 -16.99 -17.32
C PHE A 370 -7.35 -17.15 -16.24
N LEU A 371 -8.27 -16.20 -16.12
CA LEU A 371 -9.34 -16.26 -15.12
C LEU A 371 -10.30 -17.43 -15.41
N LYS A 372 -10.68 -17.65 -16.68
CA LYS A 372 -11.47 -18.82 -17.10
C LYS A 372 -10.75 -20.13 -16.79
N TRP A 373 -9.48 -20.22 -17.13
CA TRP A 373 -8.66 -21.40 -16.85
C TRP A 373 -8.59 -21.71 -15.35
N LEU A 374 -8.42 -20.70 -14.49
CA LEU A 374 -8.44 -20.89 -13.03
C LEU A 374 -9.80 -21.36 -12.51
N VAL A 375 -10.92 -20.90 -13.08
CA VAL A 375 -12.26 -21.41 -12.75
C VAL A 375 -12.38 -22.89 -13.12
N ASP A 376 -11.92 -23.28 -14.31
CA ASP A 376 -11.92 -24.69 -14.75
C ASP A 376 -11.07 -25.59 -13.84
N LEU A 377 -10.00 -25.04 -13.26
CA LEU A 377 -9.17 -25.74 -12.28
C LEU A 377 -9.89 -25.90 -10.94
N GLU A 378 -10.64 -24.89 -10.51
CA GLU A 378 -11.44 -24.98 -9.28
C GLU A 378 -12.58 -26.00 -9.40
N ASP A 379 -13.19 -26.10 -10.59
CA ASP A 379 -14.16 -27.17 -10.90
C ASP A 379 -13.53 -28.57 -10.85
N LYS A 380 -12.21 -28.68 -11.05
CA LYS A 380 -11.44 -29.92 -10.89
C LYS A 380 -10.93 -30.16 -9.47
N GLY A 381 -11.29 -29.29 -8.52
CA GLY A 381 -10.99 -29.44 -7.09
C GLY A 381 -9.81 -28.63 -6.56
N LEU A 382 -9.17 -27.77 -7.38
CA LEU A 382 -8.13 -26.85 -6.89
C LEU A 382 -8.77 -25.63 -6.22
N LYS A 383 -8.52 -25.42 -4.93
CA LYS A 383 -9.05 -24.24 -4.22
C LYS A 383 -8.25 -22.99 -4.60
N VAL A 384 -8.74 -22.24 -5.60
CA VAL A 384 -8.10 -20.99 -6.08
C VAL A 384 -8.81 -19.77 -5.49
N PHE A 385 -10.14 -19.74 -5.56
CA PHE A 385 -10.94 -18.56 -5.21
C PHE A 385 -11.64 -18.68 -3.86
N ALA A 386 -11.57 -19.85 -3.23
CA ALA A 386 -12.24 -20.16 -1.97
C ALA A 386 -13.73 -19.78 -2.05
N GLU A 387 -14.21 -18.91 -1.16
CA GLU A 387 -15.63 -18.49 -1.12
C GLU A 387 -16.02 -17.53 -2.26
N ASN A 388 -15.06 -16.99 -3.03
CA ASN A 388 -15.30 -15.98 -4.06
C ASN A 388 -15.55 -16.54 -5.47
N CYS A 389 -15.54 -17.87 -5.65
CA CYS A 389 -15.68 -18.52 -6.96
C CYS A 389 -16.94 -18.07 -7.72
N SER A 390 -18.10 -18.04 -7.04
CA SER A 390 -19.37 -17.63 -7.63
C SER A 390 -19.33 -16.20 -8.18
N ARG A 391 -18.77 -15.26 -7.39
CA ARG A 391 -18.63 -13.85 -7.77
C ARG A 391 -17.72 -13.67 -8.98
N ILE A 392 -16.68 -14.49 -9.09
CA ILE A 392 -15.76 -14.46 -10.24
C ILE A 392 -16.45 -15.01 -11.50
N ARG A 393 -17.26 -16.06 -11.38
CA ARG A 393 -18.07 -16.57 -12.51
C ARG A 393 -19.06 -15.53 -13.00
N GLU A 394 -19.74 -14.82 -12.10
CA GLU A 394 -20.67 -13.74 -12.47
C GLU A 394 -19.97 -12.64 -13.30
N ARG A 395 -18.74 -12.24 -12.92
CA ARG A 395 -17.95 -11.27 -13.69
C ARG A 395 -17.61 -11.75 -15.09
N LEU A 396 -17.20 -13.02 -15.22
CA LEU A 396 -16.88 -13.61 -16.51
C LEU A 396 -18.11 -13.69 -17.43
N MET A 397 -19.27 -14.07 -16.90
CA MET A 397 -20.53 -14.13 -17.65
C MET A 397 -20.96 -12.74 -18.14
N TYR A 398 -20.83 -11.71 -17.31
CA TYR A 398 -21.16 -10.34 -17.68
C TYR A 398 -20.28 -9.81 -18.83
N ASP A 399 -18.99 -10.13 -18.81
CA ASP A 399 -18.04 -9.74 -19.85
C ASP A 399 -18.31 -10.44 -21.20
N GLU A 400 -18.72 -11.70 -21.19
CA GLU A 400 -19.10 -12.43 -22.41
C GLU A 400 -20.35 -11.84 -23.07
N VAL A 401 -21.36 -11.50 -22.26
CA VAL A 401 -22.58 -10.84 -22.75
C VAL A 401 -22.22 -9.47 -23.31
N LYS A 402 -21.47 -8.64 -22.57
CA LYS A 402 -21.10 -7.29 -23.00
C LYS A 402 -20.24 -7.31 -24.28
N ASN A 403 -19.21 -8.14 -24.35
CA ASN A 403 -18.37 -8.27 -25.54
C ASN A 403 -19.12 -8.91 -26.71
N GLY A 404 -20.06 -9.82 -26.48
CA GLY A 404 -20.93 -10.38 -27.52
C GLY A 404 -21.87 -9.33 -28.13
N TYR A 405 -22.40 -8.42 -27.32
CA TYR A 405 -23.19 -7.27 -27.80
C TYR A 405 -22.32 -6.22 -28.51
N GLN A 406 -21.13 -5.92 -27.99
CA GLN A 406 -20.21 -4.94 -28.57
C GLN A 406 -19.60 -5.45 -29.89
N SER A 407 -19.27 -6.74 -29.98
CA SER A 407 -18.85 -7.41 -31.22
C SER A 407 -19.99 -7.41 -32.27
N ARG A 408 -21.25 -7.62 -31.86
CA ARG A 408 -22.41 -7.47 -32.77
C ARG A 408 -22.60 -6.05 -33.30
N MET A 409 -22.33 -5.03 -32.48
CA MET A 409 -22.42 -3.63 -32.92
C MET A 409 -21.28 -3.22 -33.86
N ILE A 410 -20.09 -3.83 -33.75
CA ILE A 410 -18.95 -3.54 -34.65
C ILE A 410 -19.09 -4.26 -36.01
N HIS A 411 -19.99 -5.25 -36.13
CA HIS A 411 -20.28 -5.94 -37.39
C HIS A 411 -21.40 -5.32 -38.23
N SER A 412 -21.90 -4.12 -37.92
CA SER A 412 -22.95 -3.46 -38.73
C SER A 412 -22.47 -2.28 -39.59
N ASP A 413 -21.17 -2.13 -39.84
CA ASP A 413 -20.65 -1.11 -40.77
C ASP A 413 -19.52 -1.65 -41.67
N ALA A 414 -19.64 -2.92 -42.05
CA ALA A 414 -18.86 -3.49 -43.14
C ALA A 414 -19.53 -3.15 -44.48
N ASP A 415 -19.38 -1.92 -44.95
CA ASP A 415 -19.59 -1.55 -46.37
C ASP A 415 -19.09 -0.14 -46.72
N LEU A 416 -17.82 0.18 -46.45
CA LEU A 416 -17.19 1.38 -47.02
C LEU A 416 -15.68 1.19 -47.26
N PHE A 417 -15.33 0.22 -48.12
CA PHE A 417 -14.07 0.25 -48.88
C PHE A 417 -14.41 0.21 -50.38
N PHE A 418 -14.66 1.38 -50.97
CA PHE A 418 -14.62 1.53 -52.42
C PHE A 418 -13.16 1.57 -52.87
N ILE A 419 -12.66 0.44 -53.38
CA ILE A 419 -11.52 0.41 -54.28
C ILE A 419 -12.03 0.89 -55.64
N ASP A 420 -11.74 2.14 -55.98
CA ASP A 420 -11.94 2.66 -57.32
C ASP A 420 -10.88 2.03 -58.25
N LYS A 421 -11.32 1.11 -59.10
CA LYS A 421 -10.57 0.65 -60.28
C LYS A 421 -11.13 1.39 -61.49
N HIS A 422 -10.48 2.49 -61.87
CA HIS A 422 -10.61 3.02 -63.23
C HIS A 422 -9.49 2.50 -64.14
N SER A 423 -9.93 1.69 -65.08
CA SER A 423 -9.27 1.20 -66.28
C SER A 423 -9.12 2.28 -67.36
N GLY A 424 -8.00 2.26 -68.08
CA GLY A 424 -7.77 2.93 -69.36
C GLY A 424 -6.27 2.89 -69.66
N GLN A 425 -5.73 1.81 -70.22
CA GLN A 425 -5.61 1.52 -71.65
C GLN A 425 -4.93 2.64 -72.44
N ASP A 426 -3.64 2.48 -72.70
CA ASP A 426 -3.02 2.75 -73.99
C ASP A 426 -1.79 1.85 -74.15
N GLY A 427 -1.71 1.18 -75.29
CA GLY A 427 -0.67 0.20 -75.62
C GLY A 427 0.32 0.71 -76.66
N MET A 428 1.50 0.10 -76.70
CA MET A 428 2.24 -0.25 -77.92
C MET A 428 3.47 -1.11 -77.52
N ASP A 429 3.62 -2.24 -78.20
CA ASP A 429 4.78 -3.11 -78.55
C ASP A 429 6.18 -2.74 -78.00
N THR A 430 7.11 -3.65 -77.67
CA THR A 430 7.61 -4.82 -78.44
C THR A 430 8.51 -5.72 -77.57
N LYS A 431 8.42 -7.04 -77.80
CA LYS A 431 9.44 -8.12 -77.78
C LYS A 431 10.67 -8.04 -76.82
N GLY A 432 10.82 -9.12 -76.04
CA GLY A 432 12.00 -10.00 -76.10
C GLY A 432 12.85 -10.16 -74.83
N GLY A 433 12.81 -11.36 -74.25
CA GLY A 433 14.02 -12.13 -73.84
C GLY A 433 14.73 -11.83 -72.51
N GLU A 434 14.69 -12.86 -71.65
CA GLU A 434 15.74 -13.35 -70.72
C GLU A 434 15.95 -12.71 -69.32
N ASN A 435 16.01 -13.63 -68.34
CA ASN A 435 16.57 -13.58 -66.96
C ASN A 435 15.95 -12.55 -65.99
N GLU A 436 15.84 -12.73 -64.67
CA GLU A 436 16.59 -13.52 -63.69
C GLU A 436 15.80 -13.52 -62.36
N GLU A 437 16.01 -14.56 -61.55
CA GLU A 437 16.06 -14.62 -60.07
C GLU A 437 15.06 -13.94 -59.11
N ALA A 438 14.94 -14.64 -57.97
CA ALA A 438 14.09 -14.43 -56.81
C ALA A 438 14.09 -13.02 -56.21
N VAL A 439 12.93 -12.58 -55.73
CA VAL A 439 12.82 -11.47 -54.78
C VAL A 439 12.01 -11.94 -53.57
N GLU A 440 12.73 -12.25 -52.50
CA GLU A 440 12.22 -12.41 -51.15
C GLU A 440 11.73 -11.06 -50.60
N MET A 441 10.65 -11.11 -49.82
CA MET A 441 9.98 -9.96 -49.22
C MET A 441 10.85 -9.35 -48.11
N GLU A 442 11.46 -8.21 -48.40
CA GLU A 442 12.35 -7.45 -47.53
C GLU A 442 11.60 -6.81 -46.35
N THR A 443 11.86 -7.32 -45.15
CA THR A 443 11.32 -6.82 -43.88
C THR A 443 11.98 -5.51 -43.41
N ALA A 444 11.25 -4.72 -42.60
CA ALA A 444 11.57 -3.39 -42.06
C ALA A 444 12.93 -3.20 -41.33
N GLY A 445 13.78 -4.23 -41.26
CA GLY A 445 15.14 -4.15 -40.70
C GLY A 445 16.12 -3.33 -41.55
N ASN A 446 15.96 -3.30 -42.87
CA ASN A 446 16.90 -2.59 -43.75
C ASN A 446 16.73 -1.06 -43.69
N ALA A 447 15.52 -0.57 -43.41
CA ALA A 447 15.29 0.87 -43.17
C ALA A 447 15.98 1.35 -41.88
N PHE A 448 16.03 0.52 -40.83
CA PHE A 448 16.68 0.86 -39.56
C PHE A 448 18.21 0.82 -39.66
N MET A 449 18.77 -0.16 -40.37
CA MET A 449 20.20 -0.22 -40.64
C MET A 449 20.70 0.95 -41.51
N THR A 450 19.91 1.38 -42.49
CA THR A 450 20.26 2.50 -43.36
C THR A 450 20.28 3.83 -42.59
N ALA A 451 19.35 4.01 -41.64
CA ALA A 451 19.33 5.19 -40.77
C ALA A 451 20.53 5.21 -39.78
N ALA A 452 20.92 4.06 -39.24
CA ALA A 452 22.05 3.96 -38.32
C ALA A 452 23.41 4.21 -38.99
N GLN A 453 23.54 3.88 -40.28
CA GLN A 453 24.76 4.13 -41.06
C GLN A 453 24.93 5.60 -41.47
N SER A 454 23.82 6.38 -41.54
CA SER A 454 23.86 7.81 -41.88
C SER A 454 24.46 8.69 -40.77
N MET A 455 24.45 8.24 -39.51
CA MET A 455 24.94 9.04 -38.38
C MET A 455 26.43 8.87 -38.05
N LYS A 456 27.20 8.12 -38.86
CA LYS A 456 28.61 7.79 -38.55
C LYS A 456 29.67 8.48 -39.41
N VAL A 457 29.33 9.57 -40.09
CA VAL A 457 30.28 10.37 -40.89
C VAL A 457 30.42 11.78 -40.33
N MET A 458 31.17 11.91 -39.23
CA MET A 458 32.09 13.03 -39.01
C MET A 458 33.09 12.63 -37.93
N ALA A 459 34.13 11.92 -38.35
CA ALA A 459 35.34 11.74 -37.58
C ALA A 459 36.54 11.79 -38.53
N ASN A 460 37.02 13.01 -38.79
CA ASN A 460 38.38 13.19 -39.28
C ASN A 460 39.33 12.95 -38.12
N GLY A 461 40.15 11.91 -38.23
CA GLY A 461 41.54 12.04 -37.78
C GLY A 461 42.15 10.86 -37.04
N ILE A 462 42.83 10.00 -37.81
CA ILE A 462 44.18 9.50 -37.54
C ILE A 462 44.35 8.23 -36.67
N ARG A 463 44.58 7.14 -37.42
CA ARG A 463 45.57 6.04 -37.27
C ARG A 463 45.63 5.15 -36.02
N LYS A 464 45.15 3.92 -36.26
CA LYS A 464 45.65 2.58 -35.87
C LYS A 464 47.05 2.48 -35.23
N ARG A 465 47.16 1.68 -34.16
CA ARG A 465 48.02 0.48 -34.15
C ARG A 465 47.57 -0.58 -33.13
N LYS A 466 47.92 -1.81 -33.51
CA LYS A 466 47.71 -3.17 -32.99
C LYS A 466 48.58 -3.45 -31.76
N ASP A 467 48.08 -4.12 -30.71
CA ASP A 467 48.63 -5.40 -30.21
C ASP A 467 47.82 -6.02 -29.06
N CYS A 468 48.13 -7.29 -28.81
CA CYS A 468 47.51 -8.27 -27.91
C CYS A 468 48.01 -8.19 -26.46
N GLY A 469 47.23 -8.73 -25.49
CA GLY A 469 47.79 -9.51 -24.38
C GLY A 469 47.76 -8.93 -22.94
N ASN A 470 47.04 -9.66 -22.09
CA ASN A 470 47.23 -9.97 -20.65
C ASN A 470 47.19 -8.94 -19.50
N GLU A 471 46.72 -9.51 -18.38
CA GLU A 471 46.49 -9.03 -17.01
C GLU A 471 47.69 -8.33 -16.37
N ASP A 472 47.47 -7.21 -15.67
CA ASP A 472 47.70 -7.08 -14.21
C ASP A 472 47.32 -5.69 -13.67
N ALA A 473 47.06 -5.66 -12.36
CA ALA A 473 46.52 -4.58 -11.55
C ALA A 473 47.23 -3.20 -11.63
N THR A 474 46.48 -2.10 -11.43
CA THR A 474 46.70 -1.08 -10.38
C THR A 474 45.77 0.16 -10.48
N ALA A 475 45.18 0.50 -9.32
CA ALA A 475 44.81 1.83 -8.78
C ALA A 475 44.19 2.91 -9.70
N VAL A 476 42.89 3.19 -9.50
CA VAL A 476 42.25 4.45 -9.92
C VAL A 476 41.88 5.28 -8.68
N LYS A 477 42.40 6.52 -8.65
CA LYS A 477 42.21 7.53 -7.61
C LYS A 477 40.80 8.12 -7.66
N PHE A 478 40.14 8.20 -6.51
CA PHE A 478 38.92 8.99 -6.32
C PHE A 478 39.28 10.48 -6.17
N VAL A 479 38.70 11.32 -7.02
CA VAL A 479 38.74 12.79 -6.89
C VAL A 479 37.57 13.21 -6.02
N LYS A 480 37.89 13.78 -4.85
CA LYS A 480 36.97 14.34 -3.86
C LYS A 480 36.71 15.82 -4.19
N TYR A 481 35.46 16.18 -4.48
CA TYR A 481 35.05 17.59 -4.51
C TYR A 481 34.64 18.04 -3.09
N LYS A 482 35.30 19.09 -2.59
CA LYS A 482 34.87 19.87 -1.42
C LYS A 482 33.86 20.92 -1.89
N ALA A 483 32.75 21.06 -1.16
CA ALA A 483 31.88 22.23 -1.24
C ALA A 483 32.18 23.13 -0.04
N GLU A 484 32.53 24.38 -0.32
CA GLU A 484 32.72 25.44 0.67
C GLU A 484 31.41 26.22 0.88
N ASP A 485 31.29 26.71 2.11
CA ASP A 485 30.25 27.56 2.67
C ASP A 485 29.96 28.82 1.87
N SER A 486 28.68 29.20 1.81
CA SER A 486 28.32 30.62 1.88
C SER A 486 27.07 30.80 2.76
N SER A 487 27.24 31.67 3.76
CA SER A 487 26.31 31.91 4.85
C SER A 487 25.21 32.88 4.47
N VAL A 488 23.99 32.67 4.97
CA VAL A 488 23.05 33.76 5.29
C VAL A 488 22.43 33.47 6.66
N LYS A 489 22.66 34.40 7.58
CA LYS A 489 22.31 34.39 9.01
C LYS A 489 20.82 34.51 9.28
N ASP A 490 20.39 33.74 10.29
CA ASP A 490 19.59 34.09 11.47
C ASP A 490 18.62 35.27 11.41
N TYR A 491 17.33 34.96 11.57
CA TYR A 491 16.45 35.62 12.54
C TYR A 491 15.42 34.59 13.01
N PHE A 492 15.47 34.19 14.29
CA PHE A 492 14.31 33.91 15.17
C PHE A 492 14.88 33.49 16.54
N LEU A 493 14.94 34.44 17.49
CA LEU A 493 15.06 34.12 18.91
C LEU A 493 13.66 34.05 19.53
N PRO A 494 13.40 33.09 20.44
CA PRO A 494 12.15 32.97 21.17
C PRO A 494 12.14 33.91 22.40
N ALA A 495 10.97 34.49 22.66
CA ALA A 495 10.67 35.22 23.88
C ALA A 495 10.43 34.24 25.04
N THR A 496 11.20 34.37 26.13
CA THR A 496 10.81 33.88 27.46
C THR A 496 11.12 34.96 28.49
N ASN A 497 10.06 35.46 29.14
CA ASN A 497 10.13 36.22 30.37
C ASN A 497 9.98 35.22 31.54
N GLY A 498 10.74 35.41 32.62
CA GLY A 498 10.36 34.82 33.92
C GLY A 498 11.49 34.42 34.87
N MET A 499 12.22 35.42 35.37
CA MET A 499 12.90 35.54 36.68
C MET A 499 12.93 34.35 37.67
N SER A 500 14.14 33.97 38.13
CA SER A 500 14.55 33.70 39.54
C SER A 500 15.96 33.09 39.54
N SER A 501 17.02 33.82 39.93
CA SER A 501 17.60 33.92 41.28
C SER A 501 18.08 32.60 41.91
N GLY A 502 19.40 32.47 42.11
CA GLY A 502 19.98 31.67 43.21
C GLY A 502 21.04 30.61 42.87
N SER A 503 22.25 30.84 43.43
CA SER A 503 23.35 29.91 43.78
C SER A 503 24.19 29.24 42.69
N GLU A 504 25.39 29.81 42.48
CA GLU A 504 26.63 29.06 42.23
C GLU A 504 26.94 28.15 43.42
N VAL A 505 27.19 26.86 43.17
CA VAL A 505 28.19 26.08 43.93
C VAL A 505 28.81 25.06 42.96
N GLU A 506 30.13 25.09 42.86
CA GLU A 506 30.97 24.15 42.10
C GLU A 506 30.88 22.72 42.65
N ASN A 507 30.98 21.77 41.72
CA ASN A 507 31.14 20.34 42.01
C ASN A 507 32.61 19.99 42.34
N PRO A 508 32.89 18.79 42.86
CA PRO A 508 33.68 18.57 44.07
C PRO A 508 35.18 18.35 43.82
N GLN A 509 35.97 18.50 44.89
CA GLN A 509 37.26 17.83 45.04
C GLN A 509 37.27 16.92 46.27
N SER A 510 37.82 15.73 46.04
CA SER A 510 38.14 14.65 46.96
C SER A 510 39.26 15.03 47.93
N ASP A 511 39.15 14.65 49.20
CA ASP A 511 39.89 13.53 49.80
C ASP A 511 39.83 13.59 51.33
N ASP A 512 39.65 12.40 51.89
CA ASP A 512 40.30 11.84 53.07
C ASP A 512 40.09 12.37 54.51
N GLU A 513 39.92 11.33 55.35
CA GLU A 513 40.37 11.17 56.75
C GLU A 513 39.45 11.55 57.93
N MET A 514 38.98 10.46 58.55
CA MET A 514 39.09 10.09 59.98
C MET A 514 38.16 10.71 61.04
N GLU A 515 37.58 9.77 61.81
CA GLU A 515 37.40 9.70 63.28
C GLU A 515 37.00 11.01 64.01
N ASP A 516 35.92 11.09 64.79
CA ASP A 516 35.35 10.19 65.82
C ASP A 516 33.83 10.39 65.96
#